data_AF-A0AAU5ELW2-F1
#
_entry.id   AF-A0AAU5ELW2-F1
#
_cell.length_a   1.000
_cell.length_b   1.000
_cell.length_c   1.000
_cell.angle_alpha   90.00
_cell.angle_beta   90.00
_cell.angle_gamma   90.00
#
_symmetry.space_group_name_H-M   'P 1'
#
loop_
_entity.id
_entity.type
_entity.pdbx_description
1 polymer ?
#
loop_
_entity_poly.entity_id
_entity_poly.type
_entity_poly.pdbx_seq_one_letter_code
_entity_poly.pdbx_strand_id
1 'polypeptide(L)'
;MIPRPVPVRAVLAAVVALLVTACSAHGAQVADVADPPSGSRAAPVTPARLGRTLPADPVRMVLPATGAETRWTQGLYVFGRQVDRAAAADCARRGGFALPAEIPLAFIRFFALPDLDFIARHGLSASAEVPAPATAPSTARTGTAAEVRRCRAEGAKAAAALSGIYLPVEQRWFGELGSVDGDPATVRATRGLSGCLSAHGVEARDEQGFMAVADARQQSATAAELPVVEAESGRVYATCMRPVEAVRAPARLRLRTGFLTAHTAEIRTLRTKLLPALRAAEHRYDVPLVFPEP
;
A
#
# COMPACT_ATOMS: atom_id res chain seq x y z
N MET A 1 -57.06 10.13 -10.75
CA MET A 1 -56.78 8.68 -10.85
C MET A 1 -55.36 8.44 -10.39
N ILE A 2 -55.20 7.68 -9.30
CA ILE A 2 -53.91 7.37 -8.66
C ILE A 2 -53.45 6.01 -9.17
N PRO A 3 -52.24 5.87 -9.73
CA PRO A 3 -51.56 4.59 -9.79
C PRO A 3 -50.61 4.43 -8.60
N ARG A 4 -50.81 3.34 -7.86
CA ARG A 4 -49.99 2.88 -6.72
C ARG A 4 -48.69 2.19 -7.19
N PRO A 5 -47.66 2.12 -6.34
CA PRO A 5 -46.37 1.50 -6.64
C PRO A 5 -46.39 -0.03 -6.56
N VAL A 6 -45.55 -0.67 -7.37
CA VAL A 6 -45.29 -2.13 -7.37
C VAL A 6 -44.00 -2.42 -6.58
N PRO A 7 -43.99 -3.35 -5.60
CA PRO A 7 -42.78 -3.76 -4.90
C PRO A 7 -42.10 -4.92 -5.63
N VAL A 8 -40.81 -4.78 -5.96
CA VAL A 8 -39.98 -5.88 -6.48
C VAL A 8 -39.31 -6.60 -5.30
N ARG A 9 -39.62 -7.89 -5.19
CA ARG A 9 -39.15 -8.81 -4.14
C ARG A 9 -37.69 -9.22 -4.37
N ALA A 10 -36.94 -9.26 -3.27
CA ALA A 10 -35.63 -9.89 -3.16
C ALA A 10 -35.75 -11.43 -3.23
N VAL A 11 -34.81 -12.09 -3.90
CA VAL A 11 -34.61 -13.54 -3.85
C VAL A 11 -33.16 -13.81 -3.48
N LEU A 12 -32.97 -14.30 -2.24
CA LEU A 12 -31.79 -15.03 -1.79
C LEU A 12 -31.92 -16.48 -2.23
N ALA A 13 -30.85 -17.08 -2.76
CA ALA A 13 -30.71 -18.53 -2.84
C ALA A 13 -29.27 -18.91 -2.49
N ALA A 14 -29.11 -19.52 -1.32
CA ALA A 14 -27.91 -20.20 -0.88
C ALA A 14 -27.89 -21.62 -1.46
N VAL A 15 -26.73 -22.06 -1.95
CA VAL A 15 -26.49 -23.48 -2.28
C VAL A 15 -25.28 -23.94 -1.48
N VAL A 16 -25.59 -24.74 -0.46
CA VAL A 16 -24.65 -25.63 0.23
C VAL A 16 -24.79 -26.98 -0.44
N ALA A 17 -23.70 -27.54 -0.96
CA ALA A 17 -23.61 -28.95 -1.27
C ALA A 17 -22.19 -29.45 -1.01
N LEU A 18 -22.09 -30.23 0.08
CA LEU A 18 -20.99 -31.09 0.45
C LEU A 18 -20.74 -32.15 -0.64
N LEU A 19 -19.48 -32.39 -1.00
CA LEU A 19 -19.02 -33.72 -1.40
C LEU A 19 -17.63 -33.99 -0.84
N VAL A 20 -17.61 -34.89 0.14
CA VAL A 20 -16.47 -35.64 0.65
C VAL A 20 -16.27 -36.85 -0.27
N THR A 21 -15.10 -37.02 -0.87
CA THR A 21 -14.64 -38.35 -1.33
C THR A 21 -13.11 -38.45 -1.40
N ALA A 22 -12.59 -39.30 -0.50
CA ALA A 22 -11.54 -40.31 -0.66
C ALA A 22 -10.07 -39.90 -0.94
N CYS A 23 -9.25 -40.14 0.10
CA CYS A 23 -7.87 -40.58 -0.02
C CYS A 23 -7.79 -42.00 -0.61
N SER A 24 -6.89 -42.23 -1.59
CA SER A 24 -5.92 -43.35 -1.68
C SER A 24 -5.65 -43.79 -3.12
N ALA A 25 -4.40 -43.63 -3.58
CA ALA A 25 -3.68 -44.52 -4.52
C ALA A 25 -2.21 -44.05 -4.55
N HIS A 26 -1.30 -44.72 -3.83
CA HIS A 26 -0.39 -45.77 -4.33
C HIS A 26 0.52 -45.33 -5.50
N GLY A 27 1.81 -45.50 -5.26
CA GLY A 27 2.88 -44.80 -5.96
C GLY A 27 3.27 -45.38 -7.31
N ALA A 28 4.00 -44.56 -8.05
CA ALA A 28 4.83 -44.99 -9.16
C ALA A 28 5.97 -43.99 -9.37
N GLN A 29 7.19 -44.53 -9.23
CA GLN A 29 8.40 -44.20 -9.97
C GLN A 29 9.06 -42.82 -9.75
N VAL A 30 10.14 -42.89 -8.96
CA VAL A 30 11.29 -42.00 -9.02
C VAL A 30 11.86 -42.07 -10.45
N ALA A 31 11.57 -41.05 -11.25
CA ALA A 31 12.35 -40.73 -12.44
C ALA A 31 13.35 -39.66 -12.04
N ASP A 32 14.64 -39.91 -12.30
CA ASP A 32 15.73 -38.96 -12.14
C ASP A 32 15.38 -37.62 -12.79
N VAL A 33 15.02 -36.65 -11.96
CA VAL A 33 14.96 -35.25 -12.36
C VAL A 33 16.39 -34.76 -12.37
N ALA A 34 16.94 -34.61 -13.57
CA ALA A 34 18.16 -33.88 -13.80
C ALA A 34 18.09 -32.52 -13.08
N ASP A 35 19.16 -32.20 -12.34
CA ASP A 35 19.30 -30.94 -11.61
C ASP A 35 18.89 -29.76 -12.51
N PRO A 36 17.98 -28.87 -12.06
CA PRO A 36 17.76 -27.63 -12.76
C PRO A 36 19.08 -26.85 -12.83
N PRO A 37 19.39 -26.19 -13.96
CA PRO A 37 20.60 -25.40 -14.07
C PRO A 37 20.63 -24.41 -12.91
N SER A 38 21.78 -24.34 -12.24
CA SER A 38 22.10 -23.44 -11.12
C SER A 38 21.85 -21.98 -11.50
N GLY A 39 20.58 -21.60 -11.55
CA GLY A 39 20.11 -20.26 -11.76
C GLY A 39 20.47 -19.47 -10.51
N SER A 40 21.18 -18.37 -10.72
CA SER A 40 21.52 -17.37 -9.70
C SER A 40 20.39 -17.25 -8.68
N ARG A 41 20.64 -17.75 -7.46
CA ARG A 41 19.70 -17.69 -6.34
C ARG A 41 19.34 -16.21 -6.16
N ALA A 42 18.06 -15.87 -6.33
CA ALA A 42 17.61 -14.50 -6.15
C ALA A 42 18.09 -14.00 -4.79
N ALA A 43 18.77 -12.85 -4.78
CA ALA A 43 19.24 -12.26 -3.54
C ALA A 43 18.03 -11.98 -2.63
N PRO A 44 18.13 -12.27 -1.32
CA PRO A 44 17.04 -12.02 -0.39
C PRO A 44 16.65 -10.53 -0.40
N VAL A 45 15.36 -10.26 -0.26
CA VAL A 45 14.82 -8.90 -0.12
C VAL A 45 15.54 -8.20 1.02
N THR A 46 16.26 -7.13 0.71
CA THR A 46 16.87 -6.27 1.73
C THR A 46 15.83 -5.24 2.17
N PRO A 47 15.58 -5.03 3.48
CA PRO A 47 14.73 -3.94 3.91
C PRO A 47 15.25 -2.60 3.39
N ALA A 48 14.35 -1.75 2.90
CA ALA A 48 14.69 -0.41 2.48
C ALA A 48 15.17 0.43 3.68
N ARG A 49 16.13 1.32 3.43
CA ARG A 49 16.56 2.28 4.43
C ARG A 49 15.48 3.33 4.64
N LEU A 50 15.49 3.96 5.82
CA LEU A 50 14.60 5.05 6.13
C LEU A 50 15.33 6.39 6.08
N GLY A 51 14.73 7.31 5.33
CA GLY A 51 15.17 8.69 5.18
C GLY A 51 14.25 9.68 5.86
N ARG A 52 14.75 10.90 6.03
CA ARG A 52 13.97 12.08 6.47
C ARG A 52 13.91 13.18 5.40
N THR A 53 14.38 12.86 4.19
CA THR A 53 14.49 13.81 3.09
C THR A 53 13.10 14.18 2.55
N LEU A 54 12.72 15.44 2.72
CA LEU A 54 11.48 16.00 2.20
C LEU A 54 11.62 16.40 0.73
N PRO A 55 10.53 16.35 -0.07
CA PRO A 55 10.54 16.95 -1.39
C PRO A 55 10.63 18.47 -1.28
N ALA A 56 11.27 19.11 -2.28
CA ALA A 56 11.36 20.56 -2.36
C ALA A 56 9.97 21.24 -2.42
N ASP A 57 8.98 20.58 -3.02
CA ASP A 57 7.58 20.98 -2.99
C ASP A 57 6.76 19.92 -2.22
N PRO A 58 6.17 20.26 -1.06
CA PRO A 58 5.40 19.29 -0.25
C PRO A 58 4.17 18.74 -0.96
N VAL A 59 3.73 19.39 -2.04
CA VAL A 59 2.65 18.88 -2.88
C VAL A 59 2.99 17.49 -3.46
N ARG A 60 4.27 17.16 -3.67
CA ARG A 60 4.67 15.83 -4.14
C ARG A 60 4.41 14.70 -3.14
N MET A 61 4.23 15.03 -1.85
CA MET A 61 3.82 14.06 -0.84
C MET A 61 2.35 13.66 -0.99
N VAL A 62 1.52 14.55 -1.53
CA VAL A 62 0.06 14.42 -1.64
C VAL A 62 -0.35 14.02 -3.06
N LEU A 63 0.35 14.54 -4.07
CA LEU A 63 0.04 14.37 -5.49
C LEU A 63 1.22 13.69 -6.20
N PRO A 64 1.51 12.41 -5.89
CA PRO A 64 2.55 11.69 -6.59
C PRO A 64 2.14 11.49 -8.06
N ALA A 65 3.08 11.68 -8.96
CA ALA A 65 2.93 11.43 -10.41
C ALA A 65 3.91 10.35 -10.91
N THR A 66 4.94 10.04 -10.12
CA THR A 66 5.91 8.97 -10.39
C THR A 66 5.91 7.95 -9.25
N GLY A 67 6.39 6.74 -9.55
CA GLY A 67 6.57 5.71 -8.53
C GLY A 67 7.46 6.17 -7.38
N ALA A 68 8.60 6.82 -7.70
CA ALA A 68 9.51 7.37 -6.70
C ALA A 68 8.84 8.37 -5.74
N GLU A 69 7.95 9.21 -6.25
CA GLU A 69 7.20 10.17 -5.43
C GLU A 69 6.26 9.49 -4.43
N THR A 70 5.75 8.29 -4.74
CA THR A 70 4.86 7.57 -3.82
C THR A 70 5.52 7.23 -2.49
N ARG A 71 6.85 7.16 -2.41
CA ARG A 71 7.56 6.94 -1.14
C ARG A 71 7.27 8.05 -0.13
N TRP A 72 7.13 9.29 -0.60
CA TRP A 72 6.71 10.41 0.24
C TRP A 72 5.26 10.27 0.71
N THR A 73 4.35 9.85 -0.18
CA THR A 73 2.95 9.57 0.17
C THR A 73 2.83 8.43 1.18
N GLN A 74 3.63 7.36 1.02
CA GLN A 74 3.71 6.25 1.96
C GLN A 74 4.13 6.73 3.35
N GLY A 75 5.17 7.56 3.43
CA GLY A 75 5.61 8.15 4.70
C GLY A 75 4.57 9.08 5.31
N LEU A 76 3.87 9.89 4.50
CA LEU A 76 2.77 10.73 4.97
C LEU A 76 1.65 9.91 5.63
N TYR A 77 1.25 8.79 5.01
CA TYR A 77 0.19 7.93 5.54
C TYR A 77 0.63 7.14 6.77
N VAL A 78 1.86 6.60 6.76
CA VAL A 78 2.45 5.95 7.94
C VAL A 78 2.54 6.93 9.10
N PHE A 79 2.98 8.16 8.85
CA PHE A 79 3.08 9.20 9.86
C PHE A 79 1.72 9.54 10.47
N GLY A 80 0.66 9.67 9.66
CA GLY A 80 -0.71 9.84 10.17
C GLY A 80 -1.15 8.71 11.11
N ARG A 81 -0.80 7.45 10.78
CA ARG A 81 -1.07 6.30 11.65
C ARG A 81 -0.20 6.27 12.91
N GLN A 82 1.05 6.73 12.84
CA GLN A 82 1.90 6.89 14.03
C GLN A 82 1.31 7.95 14.98
N VAL A 83 0.83 9.07 14.44
CA VAL A 83 0.17 10.14 15.22
C VAL A 83 -1.11 9.64 15.88
N ASP A 84 -1.95 8.88 15.17
CA ASP A 84 -3.12 8.21 15.74
C ASP A 84 -2.75 7.38 16.97
N ARG A 85 -1.80 6.45 16.80
CA ARG A 85 -1.33 5.55 17.87
C ARG A 85 -0.71 6.30 19.05
N ALA A 86 0.13 7.29 18.78
CA ALA A 86 0.82 8.05 19.81
C ALA A 86 -0.15 8.89 20.64
N ALA A 87 -1.14 9.53 20.00
CA ALA A 87 -2.18 10.28 20.69
C ALA A 87 -3.10 9.37 21.52
N ALA A 88 -3.48 8.20 20.99
CA ALA A 88 -4.25 7.22 21.75
C ALA A 88 -3.47 6.68 22.96
N ALA A 89 -2.18 6.37 22.78
CA ALA A 89 -1.31 5.90 23.85
C ALA A 89 -1.10 6.97 24.94
N ASP A 90 -0.96 8.24 24.55
CA ASP A 90 -0.88 9.36 25.48
C ASP A 90 -2.16 9.53 26.32
N CYS A 91 -3.33 9.40 25.70
CA CYS A 91 -4.61 9.36 26.41
C CYS A 91 -4.68 8.20 27.42
N ALA A 92 -4.28 7.00 27.01
CA ALA A 92 -4.33 5.81 27.87
C ALA A 92 -3.36 5.93 29.05
N ARG A 93 -2.15 6.46 28.81
CA ARG A 93 -1.16 6.77 29.83
C ARG A 93 -1.70 7.75 30.87
N ARG A 94 -2.36 8.85 30.45
CA ARG A 94 -3.02 9.78 31.39
C ARG A 94 -4.13 9.11 32.21
N GLY A 95 -4.81 8.11 31.64
CA GLY A 95 -5.82 7.31 32.33
C GLY A 95 -5.26 6.19 33.21
N GLY A 96 -3.94 5.95 33.20
CA GLY A 96 -3.31 4.86 33.96
C GLY A 96 -3.72 3.47 33.47
N PHE A 97 -3.82 3.25 32.16
CA PHE A 97 -4.06 1.94 31.57
C PHE A 97 -3.33 1.73 30.24
N ALA A 98 -3.24 0.46 29.85
CA ALA A 98 -2.67 0.04 28.57
C ALA A 98 -3.77 -0.15 27.51
N LEU A 99 -3.45 0.23 26.27
CA LEU A 99 -4.25 -0.15 25.11
C LEU A 99 -3.92 -1.59 24.69
N PRO A 100 -4.86 -2.30 24.03
CA PRO A 100 -4.55 -3.57 23.39
C PRO A 100 -3.38 -3.45 22.40
N ALA A 101 -2.57 -4.51 22.29
CA ALA A 101 -1.51 -4.57 21.29
C ALA A 101 -2.07 -4.40 19.87
N GLU A 102 -1.34 -3.70 19.01
CA GLU A 102 -1.72 -3.46 17.62
C GLU A 102 -0.69 -4.07 16.66
N ILE A 103 -1.14 -4.45 15.47
CA ILE A 103 -0.28 -4.94 14.40
C ILE A 103 0.75 -3.85 14.06
N PRO A 104 2.05 -4.15 13.89
CA PRO A 104 3.05 -3.17 13.48
C PRO A 104 2.65 -2.41 12.21
N LEU A 105 3.04 -1.13 12.14
CA LEU A 105 2.85 -0.36 10.91
C LEU A 105 3.85 -0.81 9.85
N ALA A 106 3.42 -0.73 8.60
CA ALA A 106 4.26 -1.01 7.43
C ALA A 106 4.04 0.06 6.35
N PHE A 107 5.09 0.35 5.59
CA PHE A 107 4.99 1.13 4.35
C PHE A 107 4.35 0.26 3.27
N ILE A 108 3.07 0.51 2.99
CA ILE A 108 2.30 -0.22 1.98
C ILE A 108 2.48 0.46 0.63
N ARG A 109 2.79 -0.32 -0.40
CA ARG A 109 3.07 0.21 -1.74
C ARG A 109 1.80 0.65 -2.47
N PHE A 110 1.95 1.64 -3.34
CA PHE A 110 0.89 2.12 -4.22
C PHE A 110 1.07 1.56 -5.62
N PHE A 111 0.37 0.48 -5.96
CA PHE A 111 0.45 -0.12 -7.29
C PHE A 111 -0.26 0.71 -8.38
N ALA A 112 -1.07 1.70 -8.02
CA ALA A 112 -1.58 2.68 -8.98
C ALA A 112 -0.48 3.60 -9.55
N LEU A 113 0.64 3.78 -8.83
CA LEU A 113 1.84 4.46 -9.30
C LEU A 113 3.08 3.67 -8.82
N PRO A 114 3.40 2.55 -9.46
CA PRO A 114 4.41 1.64 -8.93
C PRO A 114 5.82 2.22 -9.05
N ASP A 115 6.59 2.21 -7.97
CA ASP A 115 8.05 2.44 -8.02
C ASP A 115 8.73 1.15 -8.48
N LEU A 116 8.86 0.99 -9.80
CA LEU A 116 9.36 -0.26 -10.39
C LEU A 116 10.78 -0.60 -9.96
N ASP A 117 11.66 0.40 -9.82
CA ASP A 117 13.04 0.16 -9.40
C ASP A 117 13.09 -0.29 -7.94
N PHE A 118 12.24 0.30 -7.10
CA PHE A 118 12.11 -0.08 -5.71
C PHE A 118 11.45 -1.47 -5.56
N ILE A 119 10.42 -1.78 -6.35
CA ILE A 119 9.76 -3.09 -6.38
C ILE A 119 10.73 -4.17 -6.86
N ALA A 120 11.56 -3.89 -7.88
CA ALA A 120 12.57 -4.82 -8.36
C ALA A 120 13.59 -5.21 -7.26
N ARG A 121 13.94 -4.26 -6.38
CA ARG A 121 14.92 -4.48 -5.30
C ARG A 121 14.30 -5.08 -4.04
N HIS A 122 13.07 -4.70 -3.73
CA HIS A 122 12.46 -4.95 -2.42
C HIS A 122 11.24 -5.89 -2.47
N GLY A 123 10.97 -6.55 -3.61
CA GLY A 123 9.87 -7.50 -3.78
C GLY A 123 8.51 -6.84 -3.97
N LEU A 124 7.38 -7.49 -3.60
CA LEU A 124 5.99 -6.97 -3.73
C LEU A 124 5.32 -6.50 -2.42
N SER A 125 5.84 -6.87 -1.26
CA SER A 125 5.23 -6.60 0.05
C SER A 125 5.76 -5.34 0.78
N ALA A 126 5.65 -5.31 2.12
CA ALA A 126 6.16 -4.23 2.95
C ALA A 126 7.67 -4.01 2.71
N SER A 127 8.07 -2.75 2.59
CA SER A 127 9.43 -2.42 2.14
C SER A 127 10.43 -2.11 3.25
N ALA A 128 9.96 -1.69 4.41
CA ALA A 128 10.78 -1.38 5.57
C ALA A 128 9.95 -1.49 6.85
N GLU A 129 10.62 -1.75 7.97
CA GLU A 129 10.02 -1.66 9.29
C GLU A 129 9.76 -0.20 9.64
N VAL A 130 8.57 0.09 10.18
CA VAL A 130 8.25 1.43 10.68
C VAL A 130 8.81 1.56 12.11
N PRO A 131 9.53 2.64 12.45
CA PRO A 131 10.03 2.85 13.80
C PRO A 131 8.88 2.83 14.81
N ALA A 132 8.97 1.92 15.79
CA ALA A 132 8.07 1.90 16.92
C ALA A 132 8.47 3.04 17.89
N PRO A 133 7.51 3.79 18.45
CA PRO A 133 7.81 4.73 19.52
C PRO A 133 8.37 3.98 20.74
N ALA A 134 9.23 4.65 21.51
CA ALA A 134 9.83 4.07 22.71
C ALA A 134 8.73 3.58 23.66
N THR A 135 8.83 2.32 24.10
CA THR A 135 7.82 1.69 24.95
C THR A 135 7.78 2.41 26.30
N ALA A 136 6.66 3.07 26.60
CA ALA A 136 6.43 3.62 27.93
C ALA A 136 6.31 2.46 28.96
N PRO A 137 6.58 2.71 30.27
CA PRO A 137 6.42 1.71 31.30
C PRO A 137 5.03 1.06 31.22
N SER A 138 5.02 -0.28 31.20
CA SER A 138 3.78 -1.06 31.15
C SER A 138 2.93 -0.76 32.39
N THR A 139 1.71 -0.27 32.18
CA THR A 139 0.70 -0.25 33.24
C THR A 139 0.09 -1.64 33.33
N ALA A 140 0.08 -2.25 34.52
CA ALA A 140 -0.51 -3.58 34.73
C ALA A 140 -2.03 -3.65 34.45
N ARG A 141 -2.71 -2.49 34.41
CA ARG A 141 -4.15 -2.39 34.17
C ARG A 141 -4.45 -2.25 32.68
N THR A 142 -5.27 -3.15 32.16
CA THR A 142 -5.89 -3.00 30.83
C THR A 142 -7.10 -2.08 30.93
N GLY A 143 -7.26 -1.19 29.95
CA GLY A 143 -8.42 -0.30 29.89
C GLY A 143 -9.73 -1.03 29.64
N THR A 144 -10.82 -0.54 30.23
CA THR A 144 -12.18 -0.97 29.88
C THR A 144 -12.50 -0.62 28.42
N ALA A 145 -13.51 -1.28 27.83
CA ALA A 145 -13.90 -1.00 26.45
C ALA A 145 -14.27 0.48 26.20
N ALA A 146 -14.86 1.16 27.19
CA ALA A 146 -15.20 2.58 27.08
C ALA A 146 -13.96 3.49 27.10
N GLU A 147 -13.00 3.20 27.98
CA GLU A 147 -11.72 3.90 28.05
C GLU A 147 -10.91 3.74 26.77
N VAL A 148 -10.82 2.50 26.25
CA VAL A 148 -10.12 2.20 25.00
C VAL A 148 -10.78 2.94 23.82
N ARG A 149 -12.12 2.93 23.71
CA ARG A 149 -12.82 3.65 22.64
C ARG A 149 -12.57 5.15 22.70
N ARG A 150 -12.59 5.75 23.89
CA ARG A 150 -12.32 7.18 24.07
C ARG A 150 -10.92 7.55 23.59
N CYS A 151 -9.90 6.79 24.00
CA CYS A 151 -8.52 7.09 23.59
C CYS A 151 -8.28 6.84 22.10
N ARG A 152 -8.90 5.82 21.51
CA ARG A 152 -8.88 5.64 20.04
C ARG A 152 -9.55 6.80 19.30
N ALA A 153 -10.63 7.37 19.85
CA ALA A 153 -11.26 8.55 19.26
C ALA A 153 -10.37 9.79 19.34
N GLU A 154 -9.59 9.95 20.42
CA GLU A 154 -8.56 11.01 20.51
C GLU A 154 -7.46 10.83 19.45
N GLY A 155 -6.97 9.58 19.27
CA GLY A 155 -6.03 9.23 18.21
C GLY A 155 -6.55 9.55 16.81
N ALA A 156 -7.74 9.05 16.48
CA ALA A 156 -8.39 9.31 15.21
C ALA A 156 -8.59 10.80 14.94
N LYS A 157 -8.94 11.58 15.97
CA LYS A 157 -9.06 13.05 15.86
C LYS A 157 -7.72 13.71 15.55
N ALA A 158 -6.63 13.27 16.17
CA ALA A 158 -5.29 13.80 15.91
C ALA A 158 -4.85 13.51 14.46
N ALA A 159 -5.05 12.28 13.98
CA ALA A 159 -4.75 11.93 12.60
C ALA A 159 -5.66 12.66 11.60
N ALA A 160 -6.95 12.81 11.90
CA ALA A 160 -7.90 13.56 11.07
C ALA A 160 -7.56 15.05 10.94
N ALA A 161 -6.95 15.65 11.98
CA ALA A 161 -6.47 17.03 11.91
C ALA A 161 -5.34 17.21 10.88
N LEU A 162 -4.49 16.18 10.70
CA LEU A 162 -3.46 16.16 9.67
C LEU A 162 -4.06 15.85 8.29
N SER A 163 -4.82 14.76 8.18
CA SER A 163 -5.38 14.33 6.90
C SER A 163 -6.39 15.31 6.34
N GLY A 164 -7.13 16.04 7.18
CA GLY A 164 -8.03 17.11 6.76
C GLY A 164 -7.35 18.24 5.95
N ILE A 165 -6.03 18.39 6.06
CA ILE A 165 -5.26 19.37 5.28
C ILE A 165 -5.13 18.94 3.81
N TYR A 166 -4.96 17.64 3.56
CA TYR A 166 -4.54 17.15 2.24
C TYR A 166 -5.52 16.18 1.57
N LEU A 167 -6.29 15.42 2.35
CA LEU A 167 -7.13 14.35 1.85
C LEU A 167 -8.17 14.82 0.81
N PRO A 168 -8.83 15.99 0.95
CA PRO A 168 -9.80 16.43 -0.06
C PRO A 168 -9.18 16.68 -1.45
N VAL A 169 -7.96 17.24 -1.50
CA VAL A 169 -7.26 17.50 -2.76
C VAL A 169 -6.61 16.24 -3.31
N GLU A 170 -6.11 15.37 -2.45
CA GLU A 170 -5.59 14.05 -2.79
C GLU A 170 -6.66 13.16 -3.41
N GLN A 171 -7.85 13.08 -2.83
CA GLN A 171 -8.96 12.29 -3.36
C GLN A 171 -9.35 12.71 -4.78
N ARG A 172 -9.39 14.02 -5.04
CA ARG A 172 -9.63 14.55 -6.40
C ARG A 172 -8.51 14.14 -7.35
N TRP A 173 -7.25 14.26 -6.91
CA TRP A 173 -6.11 13.84 -7.71
C TRP A 173 -6.13 12.35 -8.06
N PHE A 174 -6.40 11.47 -7.10
CA PHE A 174 -6.54 10.04 -7.39
C PHE A 174 -7.76 9.71 -8.25
N GLY A 175 -8.83 10.51 -8.19
CA GLY A 175 -9.94 10.44 -9.15
C GLY A 175 -9.51 10.75 -10.58
N GLU A 176 -8.68 11.77 -10.78
CA GLU A 176 -8.15 12.15 -12.09
C GLU A 176 -7.11 11.14 -12.62
N LEU A 177 -6.31 10.53 -11.73
CA LEU A 177 -5.28 9.57 -12.12
C LEU A 177 -5.82 8.39 -12.95
N GLY A 178 -7.06 7.96 -12.69
CA GLY A 178 -7.71 6.89 -13.44
C GLY A 178 -7.88 7.23 -14.93
N SER A 179 -7.87 8.51 -15.33
CA SER A 179 -7.96 8.90 -16.73
C SER A 179 -6.73 8.46 -17.55
N VAL A 180 -5.57 8.29 -16.90
CA VAL A 180 -4.33 7.88 -17.56
C VAL A 180 -4.39 6.43 -18.04
N ASP A 181 -5.17 5.59 -17.36
CA ASP A 181 -5.36 4.19 -17.75
C ASP A 181 -6.17 4.05 -19.04
N GLY A 182 -7.05 5.01 -19.31
CA GLY A 182 -7.83 5.10 -20.55
C GLY A 182 -7.08 5.73 -21.73
N ASP A 183 -5.88 6.29 -21.52
CA ASP A 183 -5.10 6.89 -22.61
C ASP A 183 -4.77 5.82 -23.68
N PRO A 184 -4.97 6.10 -24.98
CA PRO A 184 -4.73 5.11 -26.03
C PRO A 184 -3.31 4.54 -26.05
N ALA A 185 -2.30 5.33 -25.66
CA ALA A 185 -0.93 4.85 -25.56
C ALA A 185 -0.75 3.91 -24.36
N THR A 186 -1.36 4.22 -23.21
CA THR A 186 -1.39 3.33 -22.05
C THR A 186 -2.07 2.01 -22.39
N VAL A 187 -3.27 2.06 -22.98
CA VAL A 187 -4.01 0.85 -23.39
C VAL A 187 -3.18 -0.02 -24.35
N ARG A 188 -2.46 0.60 -25.31
CA ARG A 188 -1.57 -0.15 -26.19
C ARG A 188 -0.40 -0.78 -25.45
N ALA A 189 0.23 -0.06 -24.52
CA ALA A 189 1.34 -0.59 -23.74
C ALA A 189 0.92 -1.79 -22.87
N THR A 190 -0.25 -1.71 -22.23
CA THR A 190 -0.78 -2.79 -21.37
C THR A 190 -1.06 -4.08 -22.14
N ARG A 191 -1.35 -4.04 -23.45
CA ARG A 191 -1.54 -5.27 -24.26
C ARG A 191 -0.30 -6.14 -24.35
N GLY A 192 0.90 -5.57 -24.18
CA GLY A 192 2.15 -6.33 -24.16
C GLY A 192 2.42 -7.06 -22.84
N LEU A 193 1.65 -6.77 -21.79
CA LEU A 193 1.90 -7.27 -20.44
C LEU A 193 1.78 -8.80 -20.37
N SER A 194 0.70 -9.37 -20.91
CA SER A 194 0.48 -10.83 -20.88
C SER A 194 1.61 -11.62 -21.54
N GLY A 195 2.09 -11.16 -22.70
CA GLY A 195 3.23 -11.78 -23.39
C GLY A 195 4.52 -11.75 -22.58
N CYS A 196 4.81 -10.62 -21.91
CA CYS A 196 5.96 -10.53 -21.01
C CYS A 196 5.81 -11.47 -19.80
N LEU A 197 4.64 -11.48 -19.16
CA LEU A 197 4.39 -12.34 -17.99
C LEU A 197 4.51 -13.82 -18.35
N SER A 198 3.97 -14.25 -19.49
CA SER A 198 4.09 -15.63 -19.98
C SER A 198 5.54 -16.01 -20.28
N ALA A 199 6.35 -15.10 -20.83
CA ALA A 199 7.79 -15.33 -21.02
C ALA A 199 8.56 -15.54 -19.70
N HIS A 200 8.00 -15.06 -18.58
CA HIS A 200 8.50 -15.31 -17.23
C HIS A 200 7.77 -16.44 -16.49
N GLY A 201 7.00 -17.28 -17.19
CA GLY A 201 6.28 -18.41 -16.57
C GLY A 201 5.14 -17.98 -15.65
N VAL A 202 4.57 -16.79 -15.86
CA VAL A 202 3.42 -16.29 -15.13
C VAL A 202 2.19 -16.24 -16.04
N GLU A 203 1.22 -17.10 -15.76
CA GLU A 203 -0.05 -17.13 -16.48
C GLU A 203 -0.99 -16.04 -15.93
N ALA A 204 -0.90 -14.84 -16.49
CA ALA A 204 -1.80 -13.73 -16.17
C ALA A 204 -2.04 -12.85 -17.41
N ARG A 205 -3.27 -12.34 -17.53
CA ARG A 205 -3.68 -11.51 -18.67
C ARG A 205 -3.38 -10.03 -18.48
N ASP A 206 -3.37 -9.59 -17.23
CA ASP A 206 -3.22 -8.19 -16.84
C ASP A 206 -2.54 -8.08 -15.47
N GLU A 207 -2.38 -6.84 -15.03
CA GLU A 207 -1.76 -6.49 -13.75
C GLU A 207 -2.52 -7.08 -12.56
N GLN A 208 -3.86 -7.11 -12.60
CA GLN A 208 -4.66 -7.68 -11.52
C GLN A 208 -4.48 -9.19 -11.42
N GLY A 209 -4.49 -9.89 -12.56
CA GLY A 209 -4.20 -11.32 -12.63
C GLY A 209 -2.81 -11.66 -12.12
N PHE A 210 -1.82 -10.81 -12.45
CA PHE A 210 -0.46 -10.96 -11.90
C PHE A 210 -0.47 -10.85 -10.38
N MET A 211 -1.13 -9.83 -9.82
CA MET A 211 -1.19 -9.65 -8.36
C MET A 211 -1.87 -10.82 -7.66
N ALA A 212 -2.91 -11.40 -8.26
CA ALA A 212 -3.57 -12.59 -7.72
C ALA A 212 -2.65 -13.81 -7.69
N VAL A 213 -1.85 -14.03 -8.75
CA VAL A 213 -0.85 -15.12 -8.79
C VAL A 213 0.25 -14.88 -7.75
N ALA A 214 0.73 -13.64 -7.62
CA ALA A 214 1.75 -13.28 -6.64
C ALA A 214 1.25 -13.49 -5.20
N ASP A 215 0.04 -13.04 -4.88
CA ASP A 215 -0.59 -13.22 -3.57
C ASP A 215 -0.76 -14.71 -3.22
N ALA A 216 -1.25 -15.54 -4.15
CA ALA A 216 -1.39 -16.97 -3.95
C ALA A 216 -0.04 -17.67 -3.67
N ARG A 217 1.03 -17.25 -4.37
CA ARG A 217 2.40 -17.75 -4.14
C ARG A 217 2.92 -17.34 -2.76
N GLN A 218 2.70 -16.08 -2.35
CA GLN A 218 3.12 -15.59 -1.04
C GLN A 218 2.39 -16.32 0.10
N GLN A 219 1.09 -16.56 -0.04
CA GLN A 219 0.28 -17.27 0.98
C GLN A 219 0.66 -18.75 1.12
N SER A 220 1.18 -19.35 0.04
CA SER A 220 1.61 -20.76 0.03
C SER A 220 3.07 -20.95 0.46
N ALA A 221 3.87 -19.87 0.48
CA ALA A 221 5.29 -19.93 0.81
C ALA A 221 5.49 -20.12 2.31
N THR A 222 6.50 -20.92 2.69
CA THR A 222 6.98 -20.93 4.07
C THR A 222 7.68 -19.61 4.41
N ALA A 223 7.85 -19.33 5.70
CA ALA A 223 8.56 -18.14 6.16
C ALA A 223 10.00 -18.04 5.60
N ALA A 224 10.66 -19.17 5.34
CA ALA A 224 12.00 -19.21 4.76
C ALA A 224 12.02 -18.93 3.25
N GLU A 225 10.94 -19.26 2.54
CA GLU A 225 10.82 -19.09 1.08
C GLU A 225 10.27 -17.71 0.70
N LEU A 226 9.49 -17.09 1.58
CA LEU A 226 8.81 -15.83 1.33
C LEU A 226 9.73 -14.74 0.77
N PRO A 227 10.95 -14.48 1.30
CA PRO A 227 11.83 -13.46 0.72
C PRO A 227 12.21 -13.73 -0.74
N VAL A 228 12.39 -15.00 -1.12
CA VAL A 228 12.75 -15.38 -2.49
C VAL A 228 11.56 -15.20 -3.43
N VAL A 229 10.37 -15.66 -3.01
CA VAL A 229 9.11 -15.50 -3.75
C VAL A 229 8.77 -14.03 -3.97
N GLU A 230 8.98 -13.19 -2.95
CA GLU A 230 8.80 -11.75 -3.04
C GLU A 230 9.76 -11.10 -4.02
N ALA A 231 11.05 -11.40 -3.92
CA ALA A 231 12.08 -10.86 -4.81
C ALA A 231 11.81 -11.22 -6.27
N GLU A 232 11.50 -12.48 -6.54
CA GLU A 232 11.19 -12.96 -7.89
C GLU A 232 9.95 -12.26 -8.46
N SER A 233 8.87 -12.21 -7.69
CA SER A 233 7.62 -11.57 -8.12
C SER A 233 7.82 -10.07 -8.37
N GLY A 234 8.56 -9.39 -7.50
CA GLY A 234 8.90 -7.97 -7.67
C GLY A 234 9.72 -7.72 -8.95
N ARG A 235 10.73 -8.56 -9.24
CA ARG A 235 11.55 -8.47 -10.46
C ARG A 235 10.72 -8.69 -11.72
N VAL A 236 9.88 -9.71 -11.76
CA VAL A 236 9.01 -10.00 -12.92
C VAL A 236 8.03 -8.85 -13.14
N TYR A 237 7.35 -8.40 -12.10
CA TYR A 237 6.45 -7.25 -12.15
C TYR A 237 7.15 -6.00 -12.70
N ALA A 238 8.29 -5.63 -12.12
CA ALA A 238 9.03 -4.43 -12.51
C ALA A 238 9.52 -4.51 -13.96
N THR A 239 9.95 -5.67 -14.41
CA THR A 239 10.38 -5.90 -15.80
C THR A 239 9.22 -5.72 -16.76
N CYS A 240 8.09 -6.36 -16.50
CA CYS A 240 6.95 -6.34 -17.41
C CYS A 240 6.13 -5.05 -17.38
N MET A 241 6.13 -4.32 -16.27
CA MET A 241 5.44 -3.03 -16.16
C MET A 241 6.27 -1.85 -16.68
N ARG A 242 7.59 -2.01 -16.86
CA ARG A 242 8.46 -0.91 -17.34
C ARG A 242 7.98 -0.26 -18.64
N PRO A 243 7.55 -1.00 -19.69
CA PRO A 243 7.00 -0.39 -20.90
C PRO A 243 5.69 0.37 -20.65
N VAL A 244 4.84 -0.10 -19.74
CA VAL A 244 3.57 0.54 -19.37
C VAL A 244 3.84 1.86 -18.64
N GLU A 245 4.72 1.83 -17.66
CA GLU A 245 5.07 3.01 -16.85
C GLU A 245 5.89 4.05 -17.62
N ALA A 246 6.64 3.64 -18.65
CA ALA A 246 7.28 4.57 -19.59
C ALA A 246 6.27 5.47 -20.32
N VAL A 247 5.01 5.03 -20.46
CA VAL A 247 3.92 5.82 -21.03
C VAL A 247 3.10 6.54 -19.95
N ARG A 248 2.73 5.82 -18.88
CA ARG A 248 1.89 6.38 -17.81
C ARG A 248 2.57 7.51 -17.05
N ALA A 249 3.86 7.41 -16.73
CA ALA A 249 4.54 8.41 -15.90
C ALA A 249 4.59 9.81 -16.55
N PRO A 250 4.98 9.96 -17.83
CA PRO A 250 4.86 11.25 -18.51
C PRO A 250 3.43 11.80 -18.59
N ALA A 251 2.43 10.92 -18.77
CA ALA A 251 1.02 11.32 -18.80
C ALA A 251 0.56 11.86 -17.45
N ARG A 252 0.87 11.16 -16.35
CA ARG A 252 0.60 11.62 -14.97
C ARG A 252 1.30 12.93 -14.65
N LEU A 253 2.53 13.14 -15.14
CA LEU A 253 3.23 14.42 -14.95
C LEU A 253 2.50 15.58 -15.65
N ARG A 254 2.05 15.40 -16.89
CA ARG A 254 1.24 16.42 -17.61
C ARG A 254 -0.09 16.68 -16.90
N LEU A 255 -0.77 15.61 -16.49
CA LEU A 255 -2.01 15.69 -15.73
C LEU A 255 -1.82 16.48 -14.44
N ARG A 256 -0.74 16.22 -13.70
CA ARG A 256 -0.40 16.98 -12.48
C ARG A 256 -0.22 18.45 -12.77
N THR A 257 0.53 18.82 -13.82
CA THR A 257 0.69 20.23 -14.19
C THR A 257 -0.65 20.93 -14.44
N GLY A 258 -1.57 20.27 -15.14
CA GLY A 258 -2.95 20.76 -15.32
C GLY A 258 -3.70 20.89 -14.00
N PHE A 259 -3.66 19.85 -13.16
CA PHE A 259 -4.31 19.82 -11.85
C PHE A 259 -3.81 20.95 -10.92
N LEU A 260 -2.50 21.19 -10.87
CA LEU A 260 -1.91 22.26 -10.07
C LEU A 260 -2.40 23.65 -10.50
N THR A 261 -2.66 23.82 -11.80
CA THR A 261 -3.19 25.07 -12.38
C THR A 261 -4.68 25.22 -12.09
N ALA A 262 -5.45 24.13 -12.18
CA ALA A 262 -6.89 24.14 -11.91
C ALA A 262 -7.22 24.35 -10.40
N HIS A 263 -6.33 23.93 -9.50
CA HIS A 263 -6.56 23.94 -8.04
C HIS A 263 -5.62 24.87 -7.27
N THR A 264 -5.22 26.00 -7.86
CA THR A 264 -4.17 26.89 -7.30
C THR A 264 -4.40 27.32 -5.86
N ALA A 265 -5.65 27.57 -5.45
CA ALA A 265 -5.98 27.98 -4.08
C ALA A 265 -5.73 26.86 -3.06
N GLU A 266 -6.17 25.64 -3.36
CA GLU A 266 -5.94 24.46 -2.52
C GLU A 266 -4.47 24.08 -2.49
N ILE A 267 -3.78 24.15 -3.63
CA ILE A 267 -2.33 23.91 -3.71
C ILE A 267 -1.56 24.93 -2.87
N ARG A 268 -1.94 26.21 -2.88
CA ARG A 268 -1.35 27.22 -1.99
C ARG A 268 -1.58 26.87 -0.52
N THR A 269 -2.76 26.39 -0.18
CA THR A 269 -3.09 25.95 1.18
C THR A 269 -2.21 24.77 1.60
N LEU A 270 -2.04 23.76 0.74
CA LEU A 270 -1.13 22.64 0.99
C LEU A 270 0.30 23.12 1.27
N ARG A 271 0.85 23.94 0.37
CA ARG A 271 2.24 24.43 0.47
C ARG A 271 2.50 25.21 1.75
N THR A 272 1.49 25.95 2.23
CA THR A 272 1.63 26.80 3.41
C THR A 272 1.34 26.06 4.72
N LYS A 273 0.44 25.06 4.72
CA LYS A 273 -0.03 24.43 5.97
C LYS A 273 0.53 23.04 6.23
N LEU A 274 0.87 22.26 5.20
CA LEU A 274 1.18 20.85 5.37
C LEU A 274 2.45 20.63 6.20
N LEU A 275 3.59 21.17 5.76
CA LEU A 275 4.85 20.96 6.48
C LEU A 275 4.82 21.50 7.92
N PRO A 276 4.31 22.71 8.20
CA PRO A 276 4.17 23.17 9.58
C PRO A 276 3.32 22.22 10.44
N ALA A 277 2.21 21.70 9.92
CA ALA A 277 1.37 20.77 10.66
C ALA A 277 2.05 19.43 10.94
N LEU A 278 2.78 18.88 9.96
CA LEU A 278 3.56 17.66 10.13
C LEU A 278 4.65 17.83 11.19
N ARG A 279 5.42 18.93 11.13
CA ARG A 279 6.46 19.24 12.13
C ARG A 279 5.89 19.44 13.53
N ALA A 280 4.75 20.13 13.64
CA ALA A 280 4.06 20.30 14.91
C ALA A 280 3.61 18.95 15.50
N ALA A 281 3.12 18.03 14.67
CA ALA A 281 2.74 16.70 15.10
C ALA A 281 3.95 15.83 15.48
N GLU A 282 5.05 15.89 14.73
CA GLU A 282 6.31 15.18 15.07
C GLU A 282 6.75 15.58 16.48
N HIS A 283 6.84 16.89 16.76
CA HIS A 283 7.25 17.40 18.05
C HIS A 283 6.25 17.04 19.17
N ARG A 284 4.94 17.19 18.90
CA ARG A 284 3.90 16.96 19.92
C ARG A 284 3.83 15.51 20.36
N TYR A 285 4.00 14.57 19.44
CA TYR A 285 3.76 13.15 19.67
C TYR A 285 5.04 12.31 19.71
N ASP A 286 6.21 12.95 19.55
CA ASP A 286 7.52 12.29 19.53
C ASP A 286 7.59 11.11 18.53
N VAL A 287 7.02 11.34 17.35
CA VAL A 287 7.02 10.38 16.24
C VAL A 287 7.76 10.98 15.05
N PRO A 288 8.74 10.27 14.46
CA PRO A 288 9.51 10.82 13.35
C PRO A 288 8.78 10.66 12.02
N LEU A 289 8.79 11.71 11.19
CA LEU A 289 8.38 11.64 9.80
C LEU A 289 9.51 11.01 8.98
N VAL A 290 9.27 9.78 8.49
CA VAL A 290 10.25 8.96 7.77
C VAL A 290 9.66 8.41 6.47
N PHE A 291 10.55 8.16 5.50
CA PHE A 291 10.21 7.68 4.16
C PHE A 291 11.11 6.51 3.76
N PRO A 292 10.62 5.55 2.97
CA PRO A 292 11.48 4.57 2.33
C PRO A 292 12.46 5.26 1.37
N GLU A 293 13.74 4.87 1.41
CA GLU A 293 14.80 5.32 0.51
C GLU A 293 15.18 4.23 -0.51
N PRO A 294 15.75 4.61 -1.68
CA PRO A 294 16.11 3.69 -2.76
C PRO A 294 17.01 2.53 -2.35
#